data_AF-A0A0D2LVX4-F1
#
_entry.id   AF-A0A0D2LVX4-F1
#
_cell.length_a   1.000
_cell.length_b   1.000
_cell.length_c   1.000
_cell.angle_alpha   90.00
_cell.angle_beta   90.00
_cell.angle_gamma   90.00
#
_symmetry.space_group_name_H-M   'P 1'
#
loop_
_entity.id
_entity.type
_entity.pdbx_description
1 polymer ?
#
loop_
_entity_poly.entity_id
_entity_poly.type
_entity_poly.pdbx_seq_one_letter_code
_entity_poly.pdbx_strand_id
1 'polypeptide(L)' 'MALCADLRKFKLSVQNLGTKFDVILIDPPWPEYSRRVAGIVRPGEEDWDWEELRALDIAAIAADVSCCFL' A
#
# COMPACT_ATOMS: atom_id res chain seq x y z
N MET A 1 -8.25 -12.21 -6.65
CA MET A 1 -6.82 -12.59 -6.67
C MET A 1 -6.13 -11.83 -5.55
N ALA A 2 -5.13 -12.42 -4.88
CA ALA A 2 -4.39 -11.74 -3.81
C ALA A 2 -2.89 -12.03 -3.97
N LEU A 3 -2.06 -11.04 -3.62
CA LEU A 3 -0.61 -11.13 -3.62
C LEU A 3 -0.12 -10.71 -2.22
N CYS A 4 0.69 -11.55 -1.58
CA CYS A 4 1.41 -11.18 -0.37
C CYS A 4 2.79 -10.67 -0.77
N ALA A 5 3.06 -9.38 -0.51
CA ALA A 5 4.33 -8.74 -0.88
C ALA A 5 4.68 -7.64 0.12
N ASP A 6 5.99 -7.46 0.36
CA ASP A 6 6.53 -6.31 1.09
C ASP A 6 6.63 -5.12 0.12
N LEU A 7 5.75 -4.14 0.26
CA LEU A 7 5.67 -2.98 -0.63
C LEU A 7 6.89 -2.04 -0.53
N ARG A 8 7.76 -2.19 0.48
CA ARG A 8 9.03 -1.46 0.55
C ARG A 8 10.07 -2.01 -0.43
N LYS A 9 9.92 -3.27 -0.85
CA LYS A 9 10.82 -3.98 -1.77
C LYS A 9 10.17 -4.30 -3.10
N PHE A 10 8.85 -4.45 -3.11
CA PHE A 10 8.08 -4.79 -4.28
C PHE A 10 7.84 -3.55 -5.15
N LYS A 11 8.36 -3.60 -6.38
CA LYS A 11 8.15 -2.52 -7.35
C LYS A 11 6.73 -2.55 -7.91
N LEU A 12 5.96 -1.50 -7.67
CA LEU A 12 4.67 -1.28 -8.31
C LEU A 12 4.88 -1.02 -9.81
N SER A 13 4.47 -1.96 -10.65
CA SER A 13 4.54 -1.82 -12.10
C SER A 13 3.57 -2.73 -12.82
N VAL A 14 3.21 -2.35 -14.05
CA VAL A 14 2.38 -3.17 -14.94
C VAL A 14 3.04 -4.52 -15.25
N GLN A 15 4.38 -4.61 -15.27
CA GLN A 15 5.07 -5.89 -15.49
C GLN A 15 4.85 -6.87 -14.32
N ASN A 16 4.83 -6.36 -13.08
CA ASN A 16 4.67 -7.19 -11.89
C ASN A 16 3.19 -7.48 -11.56
N LEU A 17 2.28 -6.55 -11.90
CA LEU A 17 0.85 -6.65 -11.58
C LEU A 17 -0.04 -7.05 -12.78
N GLY A 18 0.52 -7.06 -13.99
CA GLY A 18 -0.15 -7.47 -15.23
C GLY A 18 -1.12 -6.45 -15.82
N THR A 19 -1.45 -5.38 -15.11
CA THR A 19 -2.40 -4.35 -15.55
C THR A 19 -2.19 -3.03 -14.83
N LYS A 20 -2.91 -1.99 -15.29
CA LYS A 20 -3.21 -0.77 -14.54
C LYS A 20 -4.57 -0.88 -13.85
N PHE A 21 -4.81 -0.02 -12.85
CA PHE A 21 -6.01 -0.01 -12.04
C PHE A 21 -6.81 1.28 -12.21
N ASP A 22 -8.13 1.14 -12.37
CA ASP A 22 -9.08 2.27 -12.41
C ASP A 22 -9.39 2.80 -11.00
N VAL A 23 -9.32 1.93 -10.00
CA VAL A 23 -9.59 2.25 -8.59
C VAL A 23 -8.48 1.67 -7.73
N ILE A 24 -7.86 2.53 -6.91
CA ILE A 24 -6.80 2.15 -5.98
C ILE A 24 -7.27 2.55 -4.58
N LEU A 25 -7.33 1.57 -3.67
CA LEU A 25 -7.59 1.78 -2.25
C LEU A 25 -6.30 1.51 -1.48
N ILE A 26 -5.88 2.46 -0.67
CA ILE A 26 -4.67 2.35 0.14
C ILE A 26 -5.11 2.43 1.61
N ASP A 27 -4.80 1.38 2.38
CA ASP A 27 -5.03 1.34 3.83
C ASP A 27 -3.71 0.97 4.51
N PRO A 28 -2.81 1.95 4.72
CA PRO A 28 -1.48 1.69 5.25
C PRO A 28 -1.57 1.49 6.78
N PRO A 29 -0.66 0.70 7.37
CA PRO A 29 -0.63 0.45 8.81
C PRO A 29 -0.07 1.69 9.54
N TRP A 30 -0.93 2.66 9.85
CA TRP A 30 -0.50 3.86 10.57
C TRP A 30 -0.11 3.58 12.03
N PRO A 31 0.89 4.28 12.60
CA PRO A 31 1.25 4.15 14.03
C PRO A 31 0.07 4.37 14.98
N GLU A 32 -0.86 5.26 14.61
CA GLU A 32 -2.08 5.52 15.36
C GLU A 32 -2.99 4.30 15.43
N TYR A 33 -2.99 3.43 14.42
CA TYR A 33 -3.78 2.19 14.42
C TYR A 33 -3.23 1.23 15.46
N SER A 34 -1.92 0.99 15.43
CA SER A 34 -1.21 0.17 16.42
C SER A 34 -1.42 0.67 17.86
N ARG A 35 -1.39 1.99 18.07
CA ARG A 35 -1.65 2.60 19.40
C ARG A 35 -3.09 2.41 19.90
N ARG A 36 -4.07 2.34 19.01
CA ARG A 36 -5.49 2.15 19.37
C ARG A 36 -5.80 0.71 19.77
N VAL A 37 -5.03 -0.26 19.28
CA VAL A 37 -5.17 -1.67 19.65
C VAL A 37 -4.24 -1.97 20.83
N ALA A 38 -4.71 -1.71 22.05
CA ALA A 38 -3.95 -1.94 23.28
C ALA A 38 -3.42 -3.39 23.37
N GLY A 39 -2.14 -3.60 23.02
CA GLY A 39 -1.43 -4.87 23.21
C GLY A 39 -1.66 -5.96 22.16
N ILE A 40 -2.42 -5.69 21.09
CA ILE A 40 -2.51 -6.62 19.95
C ILE A 40 -1.34 -6.33 19.01
N VAL A 41 -0.25 -7.05 19.18
CA VAL A 41 0.84 -7.07 18.21
C VAL A 41 0.32 -7.78 16.96
N ARG A 42 0.27 -7.08 15.82
CA ARG A 42 -0.05 -7.68 14.51
C ARG A 42 1.26 -8.13 13.87
N PRO A 43 1.60 -9.44 13.90
CA PRO A 43 2.89 -9.90 13.42
C PRO A 43 2.98 -9.67 11.90
N GLY A 44 3.97 -8.89 11.46
CA GLY A 44 4.20 -8.59 10.04
C GLY A 44 3.56 -7.29 9.53
N GLU A 45 2.78 -6.56 10.35
CA GLU A 45 2.38 -5.18 10.08
C GLU A 45 3.31 -4.24 10.83
N GLU A 46 4.40 -3.84 10.17
CA GLU A 46 5.23 -2.74 10.65
C GLU A 46 4.52 -1.43 10.36
N ASP A 47 4.54 -0.48 11.30
CA ASP A 47 3.96 0.83 11.09
C ASP A 47 4.64 1.55 9.92
N TRP A 48 3.86 2.33 9.16
CA TRP A 48 4.37 3.15 8.06
C TRP A 48 4.41 4.61 8.44
N ASP A 49 5.48 5.29 8.04
CA ASP A 49 5.50 6.76 8.05
C ASP A 49 5.05 7.35 6.70
N TRP A 50 4.90 8.67 6.67
CA TRP A 50 4.46 9.39 5.48
C TRP A 50 5.46 9.35 4.33
N GLU A 51 6.76 9.23 4.61
CA GLU A 51 7.79 9.15 3.59
C GLU A 51 7.79 7.77 2.92
N GLU A 52 7.57 6.72 3.69
CA GLU A 52 7.39 5.35 3.17
C GLU A 52 6.15 5.27 2.28
N LEU A 53 5.03 5.86 2.69
CA LEU A 53 3.83 5.91 1.86
C LEU A 53 4.09 6.70 0.56
N ARG A 54 4.78 7.83 0.66
CA ARG A 54 5.11 8.69 -0.49
C ARG A 54 6.08 8.02 -1.47
N ALA A 55 6.92 7.10 -1.00
CA ALA A 55 7.85 6.36 -1.84
C ALA A 55 7.14 5.35 -2.79
N LEU A 56 5.86 5.05 -2.56
CA LEU A 56 5.07 4.21 -3.46
C LEU A 56 4.75 4.93 -4.76
N ASP A 57 5.21 4.35 -5.88
CA ASP A 57 4.88 4.85 -7.22
C ASP A 57 3.48 4.36 -7.65
N ILE A 58 2.44 4.94 -7.04
CA ILE A 58 1.04 4.64 -7.36
C ILE A 58 0.71 4.98 -8.83
N ALA A 59 1.34 6.03 -9.37
CA ALA A 59 1.15 6.45 -10.75
C ALA A 59 1.61 5.39 -11.76
N ALA A 60 2.64 4.61 -11.45
CA ALA A 60 3.10 3.52 -12.31
C ALA A 60 2.06 2.41 -12.55
N ILE A 61 1.06 2.32 -11.68
CA ILE A 61 -0.01 1.30 -11.77
C ILE A 61 -1.40 1.91 -11.98
N ALA A 62 -1.53 3.24 -12.00
CA ALA A 62 -2.79 3.93 -12.23
C ALA A 62 -3.16 3.97 -13.73
N ALA A 63 -4.43 3.71 -14.04
CA ALA A 63 -5.00 3.98 -15.35
C ALA A 63 -5.12 5.49 -15.61
N ASP A 64 -5.18 5.89 -16.89
CA ASP A 64 -5.17 7.30 -17.29
C ASP A 64 -6.39 8.07 -16.72
N VAL A 65 -7.52 7.37 -16.59
CA VAL A 65 -8.70 7.84 -15.85
C VAL A 65 -8.92 6.89 -14.69
N SER A 66 -8.42 7.27 -13.51
CA SER A 66 -8.50 6.46 -12.31
C SER A 66 -8.76 7.31 -11.06
N CYS A 67 -9.12 6.65 -9.96
CA CYS A 67 -9.34 7.26 -8.66
C CYS A 67 -8.52 6.54 -7.60
N CYS A 68 -7.95 7.32 -6.67
CA CYS A 68 -7.24 6.81 -5.50
C CYS A 68 -8.00 7.23 -4.23
N PHE A 69 -8.21 6.26 -3.34
CA PHE A 69 -8.80 6.45 -2.02
C PHE A 69 -7.75 6.07 -0.98
N LEU A 70 -7.53 6.96 -0.02
CA LEU A 70 -6.67 6.78 1.15
C LEU A 70 -7.50 7.02 2.40
#